data_AF-R7LAH3-F1
#
_entry.id   AF-R7LAH3-F1
#
_cell.length_a   1.000
_cell.length_b   1.000
_cell.length_c   1.000
_cell.angle_alpha   90.00
_cell.angle_beta   90.00
_cell.angle_gamma   90.00
#
_symmetry.space_group_name_H-M   'P 1'
#
loop_
_entity.id
_entity.type
_entity.pdbx_description
1 polymer ?
#
loop_
_entity_poly.entity_id
_entity_poly.type
_entity_poly.pdbx_seq_one_letter_code
_entity_poly.pdbx_strand_id
1 'polypeptide(L)'
;MRKLSAFSLLFISSLFACAESFEGIITGVKEVTESCGVDSGKTLQIGTADESGTLNISFTGVGYFTNSGKLIVSENGTLSISNTEKPFSPVGKLGNADIYGTIEISGGSFWSGTLINVYGNASLSGSFSMGYGAVMNVNTSSADFTGVEFRVGQGKSTTSQLNLNAENAISTMGNIKLIYWSDAGSNLKITVGDYINTIPKLRFNKDSYLNIDMLGDKQLSIKQICFDGDGKDADCDPTQAIATIELNNFDNDKILIEDLTGVSLENNLLKVYKDGSNSVYSYIEIVAHDAEGNLIDGEWNLVQGEGGYWLNNSAIPEPAAYAALLGFLSLALAAARRRK
;
A
#
# COMPACT_ATOMS: atom_id res chain seq x y z
N MET A 1 -57.39 -1.45 34.29
CA MET A 1 -56.94 -0.73 33.08
C MET A 1 -55.43 -0.61 33.14
N ARG A 2 -54.72 -1.29 32.23
CA ARG A 2 -53.25 -1.40 32.18
C ARG A 2 -52.64 -0.06 31.75
N LYS A 3 -51.65 0.44 32.50
CA LYS A 3 -50.67 1.42 32.01
C LYS A 3 -49.68 0.66 31.11
N LEU A 4 -49.66 0.96 29.82
CA LEU A 4 -48.50 0.71 28.96
C LEU A 4 -47.80 2.05 28.76
N SER A 5 -46.58 2.20 29.27
CA SER A 5 -45.63 3.17 28.76
C SER A 5 -44.67 2.43 27.84
N ALA A 6 -44.84 2.60 26.53
CA ALA A 6 -43.82 2.27 25.55
C ALA A 6 -43.17 3.60 25.15
N PHE A 7 -42.01 3.90 25.72
CA PHE A 7 -41.08 4.87 25.14
C PHE A 7 -40.15 4.06 24.24
N SER A 8 -40.44 4.05 22.94
CA SER A 8 -39.46 3.66 21.92
C SER A 8 -38.81 4.95 21.43
N LEU A 9 -37.52 5.14 21.70
CA LEU A 9 -36.72 6.16 21.05
C LEU A 9 -36.67 5.80 19.55
N LEU A 10 -37.43 6.54 18.74
CA LEU A 10 -37.26 6.52 17.29
C LEU A 10 -35.96 7.27 16.98
N PHE A 11 -34.88 6.55 16.67
CA PHE A 11 -33.76 7.13 15.92
C PHE A 11 -34.31 7.51 14.55
N ILE A 12 -34.52 8.80 14.31
CA ILE A 12 -34.89 9.31 12.99
C ILE A 12 -33.60 9.31 12.16
N SER A 13 -33.33 8.21 11.46
CA SER A 13 -32.39 8.20 10.35
C SER A 13 -33.00 9.04 9.22
N SER A 14 -32.54 10.28 9.05
CA SER A 14 -32.96 11.10 7.92
C SER A 14 -32.28 10.55 6.66
N LEU A 15 -33.05 9.86 5.81
CA LEU A 15 -32.63 9.55 4.45
C LEU A 15 -32.45 10.88 3.69
N PHE A 16 -31.22 11.18 3.29
CA PHE A 16 -30.92 12.34 2.46
C PHE A 16 -30.80 11.92 0.99
N ALA A 17 -31.60 12.54 0.12
CA ALA A 17 -31.36 12.55 -1.32
C ALA A 17 -30.19 13.49 -1.62
N CYS A 18 -29.22 13.07 -2.44
CA CYS A 18 -28.01 13.86 -2.66
C CYS A 18 -28.16 14.74 -3.90
N ALA A 19 -28.92 15.83 -3.75
CA ALA A 19 -29.01 16.89 -4.76
C ALA A 19 -27.91 17.95 -4.65
N GLU A 20 -27.22 18.04 -3.51
CA GLU A 20 -26.17 19.03 -3.24
C GLU A 20 -24.92 18.36 -2.67
N SER A 21 -23.75 18.85 -3.10
CA SER A 21 -22.47 18.39 -2.57
C SER A 21 -22.33 18.73 -1.08
N PHE A 22 -21.81 17.77 -0.32
CA PHE A 22 -21.52 17.92 1.10
C PHE A 22 -20.47 19.01 1.39
N GLU A 23 -20.73 19.73 2.47
CA GLU A 23 -19.84 20.70 3.09
C GLU A 23 -20.14 20.78 4.59
N GLY A 24 -19.12 21.09 5.40
CA GLY A 24 -19.26 21.26 6.84
C GLY A 24 -18.97 19.98 7.61
N ILE A 25 -19.58 19.86 8.79
CA ILE A 25 -19.31 18.77 9.74
C ILE A 25 -20.56 17.90 9.88
N ILE A 26 -20.39 16.58 9.73
CA ILE A 26 -21.40 15.58 10.06
C ILE A 26 -21.13 15.10 11.49
N THR A 27 -22.07 15.36 12.39
CA THR A 27 -22.17 14.70 13.69
C THR A 27 -23.49 13.93 13.76
N GLY A 28 -23.53 12.85 14.56
CA GLY A 28 -24.61 11.86 14.49
C GLY A 28 -24.53 11.01 13.21
N VAL A 29 -25.62 10.34 12.85
CA VAL A 29 -25.67 9.40 11.71
C VAL A 29 -26.41 10.01 10.53
N LYS A 30 -25.81 9.95 9.35
CA LYS A 30 -26.41 10.36 8.07
C LYS A 30 -26.38 9.20 7.07
N GLU A 31 -27.53 8.94 6.47
CA GLU A 31 -27.73 7.88 5.48
C GLU A 31 -28.00 8.50 4.10
N VAL A 32 -27.28 8.03 3.08
CA VAL A 32 -27.45 8.49 1.69
C VAL A 32 -27.54 7.30 0.75
N THR A 33 -28.52 7.33 -0.14
CA THR A 33 -28.77 6.25 -1.10
C THR A 33 -28.54 6.65 -2.56
N GLU A 34 -28.15 7.90 -2.79
CA GLU A 34 -27.94 8.49 -4.12
C GLU A 34 -26.47 8.92 -4.29
N SER A 35 -26.03 9.06 -5.53
CA SER A 35 -24.69 9.58 -5.84
C SER A 35 -24.45 10.92 -5.16
N CYS A 36 -23.31 11.03 -4.49
CA CYS A 36 -23.01 12.16 -3.63
C CYS A 36 -21.54 12.55 -3.70
N GLY A 37 -21.15 13.66 -3.09
CA GLY A 37 -19.77 14.09 -3.19
C GLY A 37 -19.43 15.36 -2.44
N VAL A 38 -18.13 15.66 -2.46
CA VAL A 38 -17.53 16.89 -1.95
C VAL A 38 -16.91 17.61 -3.15
N ASP A 39 -17.45 18.76 -3.52
CA ASP A 39 -16.96 19.53 -4.67
C ASP A 39 -15.63 20.22 -4.35
N SER A 40 -14.88 20.55 -5.39
CA SER A 40 -13.65 21.33 -5.28
C SER A 40 -13.86 22.61 -4.47
N GLY A 41 -12.92 22.89 -3.56
CA GLY A 41 -12.99 24.04 -2.65
C GLY A 41 -13.84 23.81 -1.38
N LYS A 42 -14.67 22.76 -1.34
CA LYS A 42 -15.44 22.40 -0.13
C LYS A 42 -14.65 21.46 0.77
N THR A 43 -14.99 21.50 2.05
CA THR A 43 -14.50 20.53 3.05
C THR A 43 -15.68 19.84 3.70
N LEU A 44 -15.65 18.50 3.69
CA LEU A 44 -16.52 17.68 4.52
C LEU A 44 -15.69 17.06 5.64
N GLN A 45 -16.15 17.21 6.87
CA GLN A 45 -15.62 16.52 8.03
C GLN A 45 -16.68 15.58 8.61
N ILE A 46 -16.29 14.35 8.93
CA ILE A 46 -17.15 13.36 9.56
C ILE A 46 -16.64 13.13 10.99
N GLY A 47 -17.50 13.42 11.97
CA GLY A 47 -17.15 13.42 13.39
C GLY A 47 -16.20 14.55 13.77
N THR A 48 -15.98 14.73 15.06
CA THR A 48 -14.98 15.62 15.64
C THR A 48 -14.15 14.86 16.68
N ALA A 49 -13.25 15.56 17.39
CA ALA A 49 -12.53 14.96 18.52
C ALA A 49 -13.47 14.57 19.68
N ASP A 50 -14.62 15.23 19.80
CA ASP A 50 -15.53 15.08 20.94
C ASP A 50 -16.89 14.45 20.56
N GLU A 51 -17.30 14.57 19.30
CA GLU A 51 -18.61 14.13 18.82
C GLU A 51 -18.47 13.09 17.71
N SER A 52 -19.17 11.97 17.86
CA SER A 52 -19.22 10.94 16.82
C SER A 52 -19.97 11.44 15.59
N GLY A 53 -19.48 11.08 14.41
CA GLY A 53 -20.17 11.30 13.14
C GLY A 53 -20.08 10.07 12.26
N THR A 54 -21.17 9.73 11.60
CA THR A 54 -21.24 8.59 10.69
C THR A 54 -21.92 9.03 9.40
N LEU A 55 -21.26 8.80 8.27
CA LEU A 55 -21.85 8.93 6.95
C LEU A 55 -21.87 7.56 6.30
N ASN A 56 -23.08 7.04 6.11
CA ASN A 56 -23.34 5.79 5.44
C ASN A 56 -23.88 6.09 4.04
N ILE A 57 -23.20 5.58 3.03
CA ILE A 57 -23.57 5.74 1.62
C ILE A 57 -23.81 4.36 1.05
N SER A 58 -25.04 4.07 0.63
CA SER A 58 -25.42 2.74 0.15
C SER A 58 -26.11 2.86 -1.20
N PHE A 59 -25.50 2.30 -2.24
CA PHE A 59 -26.03 2.40 -3.59
C PHE A 59 -26.78 1.12 -4.00
N THR A 60 -27.99 1.30 -4.53
CA THR A 60 -28.68 0.28 -5.35
C THR A 60 -28.53 0.69 -6.82
N GLY A 61 -27.62 0.04 -7.56
CA GLY A 61 -27.34 0.34 -8.97
C GLY A 61 -26.08 1.17 -9.22
N VAL A 62 -26.15 2.11 -10.19
CA VAL A 62 -25.03 2.99 -10.61
C VAL A 62 -24.97 4.25 -9.73
N GLY A 63 -24.56 4.07 -8.47
CA GLY A 63 -24.25 5.16 -7.56
C GLY A 63 -22.75 5.39 -7.40
N TYR A 64 -22.34 6.63 -7.12
CA TYR A 64 -20.93 7.00 -7.01
C TYR A 64 -20.70 8.11 -5.95
N PHE A 65 -19.71 7.94 -5.08
CA PHE A 65 -19.24 9.02 -4.20
C PHE A 65 -18.05 9.76 -4.84
N THR A 66 -18.15 11.06 -5.08
CA THR A 66 -17.03 11.83 -5.66
C THR A 66 -16.51 12.87 -4.68
N ASN A 67 -15.30 12.68 -4.18
CA ASN A 67 -14.55 13.73 -3.49
C ASN A 67 -13.57 14.39 -4.46
N SER A 68 -13.81 15.66 -4.74
CA SER A 68 -12.91 16.58 -5.45
C SER A 68 -12.48 17.77 -4.58
N GLY A 69 -13.05 17.92 -3.39
CA GLY A 69 -12.64 18.86 -2.35
C GLY A 69 -11.73 18.18 -1.31
N LYS A 70 -11.95 18.51 -0.03
CA LYS A 70 -11.26 17.92 1.11
C LYS A 70 -12.23 17.07 1.94
N LEU A 71 -11.86 15.84 2.23
CA LEU A 71 -12.53 14.99 3.20
C LEU A 71 -11.68 14.85 4.46
N ILE A 72 -12.30 14.95 5.62
CA ILE A 72 -11.67 14.65 6.91
C ILE A 72 -12.54 13.61 7.62
N VAL A 73 -11.97 12.45 7.91
CA VAL A 73 -12.62 11.47 8.80
C VAL A 73 -11.91 11.55 10.14
N SER A 74 -12.52 12.26 11.09
CA SER A 74 -11.95 12.45 12.44
C SER A 74 -11.87 11.12 13.20
N GLU A 75 -11.17 11.07 14.33
CA GLU A 75 -11.03 9.83 15.14
C GLU A 75 -12.38 9.18 15.50
N ASN A 76 -13.40 9.99 15.85
CA ASN A 76 -14.76 9.52 16.10
C ASN A 76 -15.66 9.54 14.84
N GLY A 77 -15.06 9.65 13.67
CA GLY A 77 -15.70 9.68 12.36
C GLY A 77 -15.76 8.31 11.72
N THR A 78 -16.85 8.00 11.04
CA THR A 78 -16.99 6.78 10.23
C THR A 78 -17.59 7.11 8.86
N LEU A 79 -16.89 6.76 7.80
CA LEU A 79 -17.41 6.75 6.43
C LEU A 79 -17.59 5.29 6.00
N SER A 80 -18.83 4.87 5.81
CA SER A 80 -19.13 3.55 5.25
C SER A 80 -19.72 3.72 3.86
N ILE A 81 -19.15 3.06 2.86
CA ILE A 81 -19.69 3.00 1.51
C ILE A 81 -19.95 1.55 1.12
N SER A 82 -21.20 1.27 0.72
CA SER A 82 -21.61 -0.04 0.23
C SER A 82 -22.19 0.04 -1.18
N ASN A 83 -21.83 -0.94 -2.02
CA ASN A 83 -22.52 -1.18 -3.29
C ASN A 83 -22.78 -2.68 -3.44
N THR A 84 -24.04 -3.07 -3.33
CA THR A 84 -24.44 -4.48 -3.30
C THR A 84 -24.64 -5.09 -4.68
N GLU A 85 -24.65 -4.30 -5.77
CA GLU A 85 -25.02 -4.77 -7.10
C GLU A 85 -23.83 -4.96 -8.06
N LYS A 86 -22.69 -4.33 -7.81
CA LYS A 86 -21.48 -4.47 -8.66
C LYS A 86 -20.20 -4.68 -7.86
N PRO A 87 -19.93 -5.92 -7.39
CA PRO A 87 -18.62 -6.24 -6.84
C PRO A 87 -17.52 -5.84 -7.85
N PHE A 88 -16.46 -5.21 -7.35
CA PHE A 88 -15.29 -4.76 -8.12
C PHE A 88 -15.44 -3.53 -9.04
N SER A 89 -16.60 -2.87 -9.08
CA SER A 89 -16.70 -1.55 -9.73
C SER A 89 -16.23 -0.44 -8.78
N PRO A 90 -15.61 0.64 -9.29
CA PRO A 90 -15.33 1.81 -8.47
C PRO A 90 -16.63 2.36 -7.87
N VAL A 91 -16.72 2.49 -6.55
CA VAL A 91 -17.89 3.04 -5.82
C VAL A 91 -17.73 4.52 -5.52
N GLY A 92 -16.53 5.05 -5.77
CA GLY A 92 -16.28 6.46 -5.63
C GLY A 92 -14.87 6.85 -6.01
N LYS A 93 -14.66 8.15 -6.13
CA LYS A 93 -13.35 8.79 -6.18
C LYS A 93 -13.09 9.42 -4.82
N LEU A 94 -12.05 8.98 -4.14
CA LEU A 94 -11.61 9.57 -2.87
C LEU A 94 -10.52 10.59 -3.16
N GLY A 95 -10.89 11.86 -3.34
CA GLY A 95 -9.99 13.01 -3.49
C GLY A 95 -9.04 13.24 -2.30
N ASN A 96 -8.68 14.50 -2.06
CA ASN A 96 -7.86 14.88 -0.92
C ASN A 96 -8.55 14.45 0.39
N ALA A 97 -7.93 13.54 1.15
CA ALA A 97 -8.50 12.98 2.36
C ALA A 97 -7.48 12.89 3.50
N ASP A 98 -7.86 13.35 4.69
CA ASP A 98 -7.15 13.12 5.94
C ASP A 98 -7.98 12.15 6.80
N ILE A 99 -7.41 10.99 7.12
CA ILE A 99 -8.11 9.88 7.78
C ILE A 99 -7.48 9.63 9.16
N TYR A 100 -8.27 9.85 10.19
CA TYR A 100 -7.96 9.56 11.59
C TYR A 100 -8.90 8.51 12.18
N GLY A 101 -10.13 8.41 11.66
CA GLY A 101 -11.14 7.42 12.07
C GLY A 101 -11.33 6.29 11.07
N THR A 102 -12.58 5.89 10.88
CA THR A 102 -12.92 4.65 10.18
C THR A 102 -13.40 4.89 8.74
N ILE A 103 -12.85 4.16 7.78
CA ILE A 103 -13.39 4.02 6.42
C ILE A 103 -13.67 2.54 6.13
N GLU A 104 -14.90 2.25 5.75
CA GLU A 104 -15.34 0.90 5.38
C GLU A 104 -15.90 0.91 3.96
N ILE A 105 -15.42 -0.03 3.13
CA ILE A 105 -15.90 -0.21 1.77
C ILE A 105 -16.37 -1.65 1.61
N SER A 106 -17.63 -1.81 1.18
CA SER A 106 -18.19 -3.13 0.88
C SER A 106 -18.73 -3.18 -0.56
N GLY A 107 -18.40 -4.26 -1.27
CA GLY A 107 -18.92 -4.53 -2.61
C GLY A 107 -18.36 -3.65 -3.75
N GLY A 108 -17.18 -3.06 -3.58
CA GLY A 108 -16.50 -2.31 -4.64
C GLY A 108 -15.14 -1.74 -4.21
N SER A 109 -14.65 -0.72 -4.92
CA SER A 109 -13.36 -0.07 -4.59
C SER A 109 -13.46 1.46 -4.61
N PHE A 110 -12.74 2.15 -3.74
CA PHE A 110 -12.46 3.57 -3.98
C PHE A 110 -11.37 3.69 -5.02
N TRP A 111 -11.57 4.56 -5.99
CA TRP A 111 -10.45 5.08 -6.76
C TRP A 111 -9.85 6.26 -6.00
N SER A 112 -8.61 6.13 -5.55
CA SER A 112 -7.87 7.24 -4.95
C SER A 112 -7.69 8.35 -5.98
N GLY A 113 -8.26 9.50 -5.65
CA GLY A 113 -8.07 10.78 -6.29
C GLY A 113 -6.98 11.54 -5.58
N THR A 114 -5.79 11.55 -6.17
CA THR A 114 -4.73 12.52 -5.90
C THR A 114 -3.96 12.34 -4.58
N LEU A 115 -4.56 12.47 -3.38
CA LEU A 115 -3.82 12.47 -2.11
C LEU A 115 -4.63 11.93 -0.93
N ILE A 116 -4.18 10.85 -0.30
CA ILE A 116 -4.76 10.31 0.94
C ILE A 116 -3.68 10.31 2.03
N ASN A 117 -4.01 10.82 3.21
CA ASN A 117 -3.15 10.75 4.38
C ASN A 117 -3.84 9.95 5.50
N VAL A 118 -3.13 8.97 6.05
CA VAL A 118 -3.60 8.12 7.15
C VAL A 118 -2.82 8.44 8.42
N TYR A 119 -3.53 8.62 9.52
CA TYR A 119 -2.99 9.07 10.81
C TYR A 119 -3.59 8.29 11.99
N GLY A 120 -2.96 8.41 13.16
CA GLY A 120 -3.50 7.92 14.43
C GLY A 120 -3.87 6.44 14.40
N ASN A 121 -5.06 6.12 14.95
CA ASN A 121 -5.63 4.77 14.99
C ASN A 121 -6.67 4.55 13.88
N ALA A 122 -6.48 5.18 12.71
CA ALA A 122 -7.41 5.04 11.59
C ALA A 122 -7.64 3.56 11.24
N SER A 123 -8.87 3.22 10.89
CA SER A 123 -9.28 1.86 10.52
C SER A 123 -9.83 1.85 9.11
N LEU A 124 -9.13 1.19 8.19
CA LEU A 124 -9.51 1.09 6.78
C LEU A 124 -9.84 -0.36 6.44
N SER A 125 -10.93 -0.57 5.70
CA SER A 125 -11.28 -1.89 5.16
C SER A 125 -11.85 -1.80 3.74
N GLY A 126 -11.62 -2.84 2.95
CA GLY A 126 -12.03 -2.95 1.54
C GLY A 126 -10.94 -2.55 0.55
N SER A 127 -11.31 -2.33 -0.72
CA SER A 127 -10.34 -2.16 -1.80
C SER A 127 -10.09 -0.68 -2.14
N PHE A 128 -8.82 -0.27 -2.16
CA PHE A 128 -8.36 1.07 -2.50
C PHE A 128 -7.52 1.03 -3.78
N SER A 129 -8.01 1.63 -4.85
CA SER A 129 -7.34 1.68 -6.15
C SER A 129 -6.44 2.91 -6.26
N MET A 130 -5.14 2.70 -6.47
CA MET A 130 -4.13 3.72 -6.67
C MET A 130 -3.82 3.83 -8.18
N GLY A 131 -4.48 4.77 -8.85
CA GLY A 131 -4.32 5.01 -10.28
C GLY A 131 -4.10 6.47 -10.61
N TYR A 132 -3.59 6.75 -11.81
CA TYR A 132 -3.42 8.10 -12.35
C TYR A 132 -2.57 9.03 -11.47
N GLY A 133 -1.50 8.51 -10.87
CA GLY A 133 -0.59 9.29 -10.04
C GLY A 133 -1.12 9.60 -8.63
N ALA A 134 -2.05 8.78 -8.13
CA ALA A 134 -2.55 8.88 -6.76
C ALA A 134 -1.41 8.70 -5.75
N VAL A 135 -1.44 9.49 -4.67
CA VAL A 135 -0.49 9.42 -3.56
C VAL A 135 -1.22 9.00 -2.29
N MET A 136 -0.70 7.99 -1.60
CA MET A 136 -1.12 7.62 -0.26
C MET A 136 0.05 7.72 0.70
N ASN A 137 -0.10 8.51 1.77
CA ASN A 137 0.85 8.62 2.85
C ASN A 137 0.29 7.92 4.08
N VAL A 138 1.03 6.95 4.61
CA VAL A 138 0.70 6.30 5.88
C VAL A 138 1.67 6.83 6.93
N ASN A 139 1.17 7.73 7.79
CA ASN A 139 1.97 8.52 8.73
C ASN A 139 1.90 8.00 10.18
N THR A 140 1.51 6.75 10.35
CA THR A 140 1.26 6.14 11.67
C THR A 140 1.60 4.66 11.66
N SER A 141 2.03 4.14 12.81
CA SER A 141 2.25 2.71 13.07
C SER A 141 1.04 2.04 13.72
N SER A 142 -0.04 2.78 13.95
CA SER A 142 -1.21 2.34 14.74
C SER A 142 -2.48 2.19 13.91
N ALA A 143 -2.43 2.48 12.60
CA ALA A 143 -3.56 2.25 11.73
C ALA A 143 -3.83 0.75 11.55
N ASP A 144 -5.11 0.43 11.41
CA ASP A 144 -5.58 -0.90 11.03
C ASP A 144 -6.02 -0.89 9.56
N PHE A 145 -5.57 -1.89 8.82
CA PHE A 145 -5.87 -2.08 7.39
C PHE A 145 -6.57 -3.42 7.14
N THR A 146 -7.42 -3.90 8.05
CA THR A 146 -8.03 -5.25 7.98
C THR A 146 -8.77 -5.49 6.66
N GLY A 147 -8.34 -6.53 5.95
CA GLY A 147 -8.90 -6.93 4.65
C GLY A 147 -8.62 -5.95 3.51
N VAL A 148 -7.72 -4.99 3.68
CA VAL A 148 -7.46 -3.97 2.65
C VAL A 148 -6.74 -4.56 1.45
N GLU A 149 -7.21 -4.21 0.25
CA GLU A 149 -6.54 -4.52 -1.01
C GLU A 149 -6.11 -3.22 -1.69
N PHE A 150 -4.81 -3.07 -1.95
CA PHE A 150 -4.31 -1.95 -2.74
C PHE A 150 -4.22 -2.35 -4.22
N ARG A 151 -5.10 -1.77 -5.03
CA ARG A 151 -5.16 -2.01 -6.47
C ARG A 151 -4.36 -0.96 -7.21
N VAL A 152 -3.21 -1.33 -7.74
CA VAL A 152 -2.43 -0.50 -8.67
C VAL A 152 -3.01 -0.68 -10.07
N GLY A 153 -3.60 0.35 -10.64
CA GLY A 153 -4.24 0.24 -11.96
C GLY A 153 -4.54 1.60 -12.56
N GLN A 154 -4.76 1.62 -13.88
CA GLN A 154 -5.05 2.78 -14.72
C GLN A 154 -3.99 3.91 -14.72
N GLY A 155 -3.44 4.17 -15.90
CA GLY A 155 -2.49 5.25 -16.18
C GLY A 155 -1.06 4.76 -16.42
N LYS A 156 -0.80 4.10 -17.56
CA LYS A 156 0.53 3.60 -17.97
C LYS A 156 1.64 4.66 -17.98
N SER A 157 1.27 5.93 -18.04
CA SER A 157 2.19 7.09 -18.10
C SER A 157 2.36 7.82 -16.77
N THR A 158 1.74 7.34 -15.68
CA THR A 158 1.78 8.01 -14.37
C THR A 158 2.12 7.01 -13.27
N THR A 159 2.98 7.40 -12.34
CA THR A 159 3.37 6.55 -11.21
C THR A 159 2.56 6.94 -9.97
N SER A 160 1.74 6.00 -9.49
CA SER A 160 1.09 6.12 -8.17
C SER A 160 2.13 5.95 -7.07
N GLN A 161 1.90 6.52 -5.88
CA GLN A 161 2.87 6.53 -4.79
C GLN A 161 2.26 6.04 -3.48
N LEU A 162 2.93 5.11 -2.81
CA LEU A 162 2.63 4.69 -1.44
C LEU A 162 3.83 5.05 -0.56
N ASN A 163 3.67 5.99 0.35
CA ASN A 163 4.73 6.44 1.24
C ASN A 163 4.50 5.87 2.64
N LEU A 164 5.47 5.08 3.11
CA LEU A 164 5.47 4.42 4.41
C LEU A 164 6.31 5.27 5.38
N ASN A 165 5.64 6.22 6.04
CA ASN A 165 6.29 7.24 6.87
C ASN A 165 6.33 6.88 8.36
N ALA A 166 6.07 5.62 8.70
CA ALA A 166 6.11 5.08 10.05
C ALA A 166 6.58 3.62 10.05
N GLU A 167 6.96 3.12 11.21
CA GLU A 167 7.26 1.71 11.41
C GLU A 167 6.00 0.88 11.29
N ASN A 168 6.11 -0.24 10.57
CA ASN A 168 5.00 -1.15 10.37
C ASN A 168 3.74 -0.48 9.81
N ALA A 169 3.91 0.58 9.02
CA ALA A 169 2.84 1.45 8.54
C ALA A 169 1.70 0.67 7.87
N ILE A 170 2.03 -0.45 7.23
CA ILE A 170 1.10 -1.32 6.54
C ILE A 170 1.18 -2.79 7.00
N SER A 171 1.89 -3.07 8.10
CA SER A 171 2.18 -4.44 8.55
C SER A 171 1.57 -4.83 9.89
N THR A 172 0.76 -3.97 10.52
CA THR A 172 0.04 -4.33 11.75
C THR A 172 -0.74 -5.63 11.52
N MET A 173 -0.48 -6.60 12.40
CA MET A 173 -0.58 -8.04 12.16
C MET A 173 -1.91 -8.50 11.52
N GLY A 174 -1.86 -8.85 10.23
CA GLY A 174 -2.85 -9.72 9.58
C GLY A 174 -3.68 -9.13 8.43
N ASN A 175 -3.49 -7.86 8.07
CA ASN A 175 -4.67 -7.09 7.68
C ASN A 175 -4.67 -6.54 6.24
N ILE A 176 -3.57 -6.03 5.65
CA ILE A 176 -3.57 -5.86 4.18
C ILE A 176 -3.51 -7.23 3.54
N LYS A 177 -4.52 -7.52 2.72
CA LYS A 177 -4.63 -8.77 1.99
C LYS A 177 -3.56 -8.87 0.91
N LEU A 178 -3.36 -7.80 0.12
CA LEU A 178 -2.33 -7.72 -0.93
C LEU A 178 -2.25 -6.32 -1.56
N ILE A 179 -1.09 -6.03 -2.18
CA ILE A 179 -0.94 -4.99 -3.20
C ILE A 179 -0.89 -5.70 -4.55
N TYR A 180 -1.72 -5.31 -5.51
CA TYR A 180 -1.75 -5.93 -6.84
C TYR A 180 -1.85 -4.95 -7.99
N TRP A 181 -1.20 -5.30 -9.09
CA TRP A 181 -1.32 -4.60 -10.35
C TRP A 181 -2.51 -5.18 -11.12
N SER A 182 -3.59 -4.42 -11.26
CA SER A 182 -4.77 -4.92 -11.99
C SER A 182 -4.63 -4.81 -13.50
N ASP A 183 -3.79 -3.89 -13.97
CA ASP A 183 -3.64 -3.59 -15.39
C ASP A 183 -2.16 -3.72 -15.77
N ALA A 184 -1.89 -4.38 -16.89
CA ALA A 184 -0.54 -4.53 -17.42
C ALA A 184 0.12 -3.17 -17.71
N GLY A 185 1.39 -3.00 -17.33
CA GLY A 185 2.11 -1.75 -17.52
C GLY A 185 1.82 -0.67 -16.48
N SER A 186 1.21 -1.00 -15.34
CA SER A 186 0.95 -0.02 -14.28
C SER A 186 2.19 0.18 -13.38
N ASN A 187 2.35 1.39 -12.86
CA ASN A 187 3.53 1.79 -12.11
C ASN A 187 3.17 2.19 -10.68
N LEU A 188 3.86 1.62 -9.70
CA LEU A 188 3.81 2.03 -8.30
C LEU A 188 5.20 2.44 -7.84
N LYS A 189 5.28 3.54 -7.10
CA LYS A 189 6.44 3.89 -6.27
C LYS A 189 6.10 3.63 -4.81
N ILE A 190 6.97 2.94 -4.09
CA ILE A 190 6.92 2.80 -2.65
C ILE A 190 8.10 3.58 -2.07
N THR A 191 7.83 4.57 -1.23
CA THR A 191 8.87 5.22 -0.45
C THR A 191 8.89 4.59 0.92
N VAL A 192 10.00 3.94 1.26
CA VAL A 192 10.23 3.40 2.61
C VAL A 192 11.03 4.44 3.36
N GLY A 193 10.41 5.11 4.33
CA GLY A 193 11.13 6.04 5.22
C GLY A 193 12.15 5.32 6.12
N ASP A 194 12.64 6.01 7.16
CA ASP A 194 13.64 5.49 8.11
C ASP A 194 13.11 4.36 9.05
N TYR A 195 12.15 3.54 8.61
CA TYR A 195 11.43 2.57 9.43
C TYR A 195 11.33 1.18 8.80
N ILE A 196 11.25 0.15 9.65
CA ILE A 196 11.02 -1.23 9.22
C ILE A 196 9.57 -1.39 8.76
N ASN A 197 9.39 -1.96 7.56
CA ASN A 197 8.08 -2.22 7.00
C ASN A 197 8.00 -3.64 6.43
N THR A 198 6.79 -4.19 6.40
CA THR A 198 6.53 -5.50 5.79
C THR A 198 5.34 -5.41 4.86
N ILE A 199 5.52 -5.87 3.63
CA ILE A 199 4.46 -6.03 2.65
C ILE A 199 4.00 -7.50 2.69
N PRO A 200 2.73 -7.77 3.05
CA PRO A 200 2.24 -9.15 3.13
C PRO A 200 2.25 -9.90 1.81
N LYS A 201 1.88 -9.24 0.71
CA LYS A 201 1.83 -9.87 -0.62
C LYS A 201 1.91 -8.84 -1.73
N LEU A 202 2.80 -9.07 -2.68
CA LEU A 202 2.84 -8.39 -3.97
C LEU A 202 2.32 -9.33 -5.06
N ARG A 203 1.34 -8.87 -5.84
CA ARG A 203 0.80 -9.62 -6.98
C ARG A 203 0.94 -8.81 -8.27
N PHE A 204 1.93 -9.16 -9.07
CA PHE A 204 2.26 -8.44 -10.31
C PHE A 204 1.37 -8.84 -11.48
N ASN A 205 1.15 -7.91 -12.40
CA ASN A 205 0.66 -8.20 -13.74
C ASN A 205 1.84 -8.15 -14.72
N LYS A 206 1.62 -8.55 -15.97
CA LYS A 206 2.59 -8.36 -17.03
C LYS A 206 2.97 -6.88 -17.21
N ASP A 207 4.25 -6.64 -17.49
CA ASP A 207 4.87 -5.33 -17.71
C ASP A 207 4.72 -4.37 -16.51
N SER A 208 4.38 -4.88 -15.32
CA SER A 208 4.22 -4.04 -14.12
C SER A 208 5.56 -3.49 -13.67
N TYR A 209 5.54 -2.28 -13.13
CA TYR A 209 6.73 -1.61 -12.61
C TYR A 209 6.53 -1.24 -11.15
N LEU A 210 7.47 -1.64 -10.31
CA LEU A 210 7.56 -1.25 -8.91
C LEU A 210 8.87 -0.52 -8.69
N ASN A 211 8.79 0.76 -8.34
CA ASN A 211 9.93 1.55 -7.91
C ASN A 211 9.92 1.59 -6.37
N ILE A 212 11.06 1.33 -5.74
CA ILE A 212 11.22 1.38 -4.29
C ILE A 212 12.33 2.38 -3.99
N ASP A 213 11.97 3.49 -3.37
CA ASP A 213 12.93 4.43 -2.80
C ASP A 213 13.20 4.01 -1.36
N MET A 214 14.42 3.56 -1.09
CA MET A 214 14.89 3.25 0.25
C MET A 214 15.51 4.52 0.83
N LEU A 215 14.93 5.08 1.89
CA LEU A 215 15.49 6.24 2.57
C LEU A 215 16.18 5.79 3.86
N GLY A 216 17.51 5.70 3.80
CA GLY A 216 18.39 5.38 4.94
C GLY A 216 18.44 3.90 5.32
N ASP A 217 19.45 3.48 6.09
CA ASP A 217 19.84 2.08 6.40
C ASP A 217 18.73 1.19 7.00
N LYS A 218 17.72 0.76 6.21
CA LYS A 218 16.51 0.10 6.74
C LYS A 218 16.04 -1.08 5.91
N GLN A 219 15.09 -1.79 6.52
CA GLN A 219 14.61 -3.08 6.05
C GLN A 219 13.19 -2.98 5.50
N LEU A 220 13.01 -3.45 4.27
CA LEU A 220 11.71 -3.80 3.71
C LEU A 220 11.61 -5.33 3.64
N SER A 221 10.59 -5.91 4.27
CA SER A 221 10.27 -7.31 4.07
C SER A 221 9.09 -7.49 3.12
N ILE A 222 9.15 -8.49 2.25
CA ILE A 222 8.07 -8.88 1.35
C ILE A 222 7.78 -10.36 1.63
N LYS A 223 6.58 -10.66 2.15
CA LYS A 223 6.29 -12.04 2.57
C LYS A 223 5.98 -12.98 1.43
N GLN A 224 5.29 -12.49 0.40
CA GLN A 224 4.90 -13.29 -0.76
C GLN A 224 4.97 -12.46 -2.03
N ILE A 225 5.50 -13.06 -3.10
CA ILE A 225 5.51 -12.48 -4.44
C ILE A 225 4.83 -13.47 -5.39
N CYS A 226 3.86 -13.00 -6.17
CA CYS A 226 3.29 -13.82 -7.24
C CYS A 226 2.82 -12.99 -8.44
N PHE A 227 2.36 -13.66 -9.50
CA PHE A 227 1.82 -13.03 -10.70
C PHE A 227 0.35 -13.38 -10.89
N ASP A 228 -0.42 -12.44 -11.44
CA ASP A 228 -1.73 -12.72 -12.03
C ASP A 228 -1.55 -13.52 -13.33
N GLY A 229 -2.44 -14.48 -13.54
CA GLY A 229 -2.56 -15.18 -14.82
C GLY A 229 -3.39 -14.38 -15.83
N ASP A 230 -3.53 -14.92 -17.04
CA ASP A 230 -4.29 -14.29 -18.13
C ASP A 230 -5.82 -14.23 -17.85
N GLY A 231 -6.29 -14.73 -16.70
CA GLY A 231 -7.68 -14.71 -16.24
C GLY A 231 -7.81 -14.14 -14.83
N LYS A 232 -8.83 -13.30 -14.62
CA LYS A 232 -9.06 -12.47 -13.42
C LYS A 232 -9.27 -13.21 -12.08
N ASP A 233 -9.29 -14.55 -12.08
CA ASP A 233 -9.71 -15.37 -10.94
C ASP A 233 -8.67 -16.44 -10.51
N ALA A 234 -7.51 -16.53 -11.16
CA ALA A 234 -6.46 -17.46 -10.77
C ALA A 234 -5.39 -16.74 -9.93
N ASP A 235 -5.55 -16.79 -8.60
CA ASP A 235 -4.55 -16.27 -7.67
C ASP A 235 -3.19 -16.95 -7.93
N CYS A 236 -2.16 -16.13 -8.15
CA CYS A 236 -0.77 -16.59 -8.28
C CYS A 236 -0.55 -17.63 -9.39
N ASP A 237 -0.98 -17.31 -10.61
CA ASP A 237 -0.86 -18.17 -11.81
C ASP A 237 0.09 -17.54 -12.86
N PRO A 238 1.42 -17.61 -12.67
CA PRO A 238 2.36 -16.99 -13.60
C PRO A 238 2.26 -17.57 -15.02
N THR A 239 2.38 -16.71 -16.03
CA THR A 239 2.26 -17.07 -17.46
C THR A 239 3.50 -16.74 -18.29
N GLN A 240 4.70 -16.83 -17.70
CA GLN A 240 5.96 -16.34 -18.31
C GLN A 240 5.93 -14.85 -18.61
N ALA A 241 5.21 -14.09 -17.77
CA ALA A 241 5.19 -12.64 -17.81
C ALA A 241 6.51 -12.07 -17.24
N ILE A 242 6.75 -10.79 -17.53
CA ILE A 242 7.88 -10.03 -16.98
C ILE A 242 7.32 -8.81 -16.24
N ALA A 243 7.90 -8.49 -15.09
CA ALA A 243 7.74 -7.22 -14.39
C ALA A 243 9.13 -6.68 -13.99
N THR A 244 9.19 -5.44 -13.53
CA THR A 244 10.44 -4.83 -13.06
C THR A 244 10.27 -4.31 -11.64
N ILE A 245 11.25 -4.60 -10.79
CA ILE A 245 11.48 -3.91 -9.53
C ILE A 245 12.73 -3.04 -9.70
N GLU A 246 12.57 -1.75 -9.51
CA GLU A 246 13.66 -0.79 -9.44
C GLU A 246 13.88 -0.35 -7.99
N LEU A 247 15.11 -0.43 -7.51
CA LEU A 247 15.54 0.02 -6.19
C LEU A 247 16.36 1.29 -6.36
N ASN A 248 16.00 2.37 -5.67
CA ASN A 248 16.75 3.62 -5.70
C ASN A 248 17.27 3.98 -4.32
N ASN A 249 18.40 4.69 -4.30
CA ASN A 249 19.16 5.04 -3.10
C ASN A 249 19.57 3.80 -2.29
N PHE A 250 19.86 2.70 -2.96
CA PHE A 250 20.14 1.41 -2.33
C PHE A 250 21.62 1.32 -1.90
N ASP A 251 21.95 1.81 -0.70
CA ASP A 251 23.33 1.91 -0.19
C ASP A 251 23.46 1.23 1.18
N ASN A 252 23.43 -0.12 1.20
CA ASN A 252 23.39 -1.03 2.36
C ASN A 252 22.00 -1.31 2.97
N ASP A 253 20.94 -0.92 2.28
CA ASP A 253 19.58 -1.28 2.65
C ASP A 253 19.31 -2.77 2.50
N LYS A 254 18.26 -3.25 3.20
CA LYS A 254 17.96 -4.68 3.28
C LYS A 254 16.56 -4.98 2.76
N ILE A 255 16.50 -5.74 1.67
CA ILE A 255 15.24 -6.31 1.19
C ILE A 255 15.20 -7.79 1.54
N LEU A 256 14.26 -8.16 2.41
CA LEU A 256 13.98 -9.55 2.76
C LEU A 256 12.83 -10.08 1.91
N ILE A 257 13.02 -11.21 1.25
CA ILE A 257 11.95 -11.96 0.60
C ILE A 257 11.67 -13.19 1.48
N GLU A 258 10.54 -13.21 2.18
CA GLU A 258 10.16 -14.35 3.05
C GLU A 258 9.51 -15.49 2.26
N ASP A 259 9.30 -15.33 0.94
CA ASP A 259 8.69 -16.34 0.07
C ASP A 259 9.66 -17.51 -0.22
N LEU A 260 9.85 -18.38 0.77
CA LEU A 260 10.91 -19.38 0.79
C LEU A 260 10.85 -20.43 -0.34
N THR A 261 9.68 -20.63 -0.94
CA THR A 261 9.46 -21.66 -1.97
C THR A 261 8.97 -21.10 -3.29
N GLY A 262 8.49 -19.85 -3.33
CA GLY A 262 7.92 -19.23 -4.51
C GLY A 262 8.94 -18.53 -5.41
N VAL A 263 10.20 -18.34 -4.97
CA VAL A 263 11.19 -17.59 -5.75
C VAL A 263 12.55 -18.27 -5.90
N SER A 264 13.25 -17.97 -7.00
CA SER A 264 14.67 -18.26 -7.22
C SER A 264 15.32 -17.16 -8.08
N LEU A 265 16.65 -17.10 -8.15
CA LEU A 265 17.37 -16.21 -9.06
C LEU A 265 18.03 -17.00 -10.19
N GLU A 266 17.87 -16.51 -11.42
CA GLU A 266 18.58 -17.01 -12.60
C GLU A 266 18.92 -15.85 -13.52
N ASN A 267 20.20 -15.69 -13.88
CA ASN A 267 20.68 -14.64 -14.79
C ASN A 267 20.22 -13.23 -14.40
N ASN A 268 20.34 -12.86 -13.12
CA ASN A 268 19.86 -11.58 -12.55
C ASN A 268 18.34 -11.35 -12.66
N LEU A 269 17.55 -12.37 -13.00
CA LEU A 269 16.10 -12.32 -13.00
C LEU A 269 15.57 -13.15 -11.83
N LEU A 270 14.68 -12.55 -11.04
CA LEU A 270 13.96 -13.25 -9.99
C LEU A 270 12.83 -14.04 -10.64
N LYS A 271 12.98 -15.37 -10.66
CA LYS A 271 11.93 -16.30 -11.07
C LYS A 271 10.90 -16.41 -9.97
N VAL A 272 9.64 -16.26 -10.34
CA VAL A 272 8.48 -16.39 -9.46
C VAL A 272 7.64 -17.54 -9.96
N TYR A 273 7.56 -18.60 -9.17
CA TYR A 273 6.90 -19.85 -9.53
C TYR A 273 5.41 -19.83 -9.22
N LYS A 274 4.68 -20.68 -9.94
CA LYS A 274 3.30 -21.00 -9.59
C LYS A 274 3.29 -21.76 -8.27
N ASP A 275 2.35 -21.44 -7.40
CA ASP A 275 2.21 -22.16 -6.14
C ASP A 275 2.04 -23.68 -6.40
N GLY A 276 2.84 -24.48 -5.69
CA GLY A 276 2.89 -25.93 -5.86
C GLY A 276 3.49 -26.43 -7.19
N SER A 277 4.11 -25.60 -8.02
CA SER A 277 4.73 -26.02 -9.30
C SER A 277 5.99 -25.24 -9.68
N ASN A 278 7.10 -25.98 -9.85
CA ASN A 278 8.38 -25.39 -10.27
C ASN A 278 8.55 -25.28 -11.79
N SER A 279 7.55 -25.70 -12.58
CA SER A 279 7.64 -25.75 -14.05
C SER A 279 7.02 -24.54 -14.74
N VAL A 280 6.20 -23.77 -14.01
CA VAL A 280 5.50 -22.59 -14.52
C VAL A 280 5.95 -21.40 -13.69
N TYR A 281 6.50 -20.38 -14.34
CA TYR A 281 7.08 -19.22 -13.67
C TYR A 281 6.97 -17.97 -14.54
N SER A 282 7.08 -16.82 -13.90
CA SER A 282 7.27 -15.49 -14.49
C SER A 282 8.57 -14.90 -13.97
N TYR A 283 9.01 -13.78 -14.53
CA TYR A 283 10.25 -13.12 -14.16
C TYR A 283 10.01 -11.72 -13.60
N ILE A 284 10.84 -11.34 -12.65
CA ILE A 284 11.03 -9.96 -12.23
C ILE A 284 12.47 -9.57 -12.54
N GLU A 285 12.64 -8.54 -13.36
CA GLU A 285 13.92 -7.86 -13.53
C GLU A 285 14.19 -6.97 -12.31
N ILE A 286 15.40 -7.03 -11.77
CA ILE A 286 15.84 -6.20 -10.65
C ILE A 286 16.87 -5.20 -11.14
N VAL A 287 16.54 -3.92 -11.04
CA VAL A 287 17.43 -2.79 -11.34
C VAL A 287 17.68 -2.05 -10.03
N ALA A 288 18.92 -1.65 -9.75
CA ALA A 288 19.22 -0.87 -8.55
C ALA A 288 20.17 0.29 -8.83
N HIS A 289 19.94 1.40 -8.15
CA HIS A 289 20.79 2.59 -8.17
C HIS A 289 21.27 2.94 -6.75
N ASP A 290 22.51 3.42 -6.65
CA ASP A 290 23.09 3.94 -5.41
C ASP A 290 22.47 5.31 -5.03
N ALA A 291 22.92 5.90 -3.93
CA ALA A 291 22.45 7.21 -3.44
C ALA A 291 22.78 8.37 -4.38
N GLU A 292 23.81 8.24 -5.22
CA GLU A 292 24.17 9.19 -6.25
C GLU A 292 23.38 8.99 -7.57
N GLY A 293 22.58 7.92 -7.65
CA GLY A 293 21.78 7.56 -8.82
C GLY A 293 22.55 6.78 -9.89
N ASN A 294 23.74 6.27 -9.58
CA ASN A 294 24.48 5.40 -10.49
C ASN A 294 23.93 3.97 -10.43
N LEU A 295 23.92 3.29 -11.56
CA LEU A 295 23.53 1.89 -11.65
C LEU A 295 24.49 1.01 -10.84
N ILE A 296 23.92 0.15 -9.98
CA ILE A 296 24.64 -0.89 -9.27
C ILE A 296 24.77 -2.09 -10.22
N ASP A 297 25.91 -2.15 -10.91
CA ASP A 297 26.21 -3.17 -11.93
C ASP A 297 26.99 -4.34 -11.33
N GLY A 298 26.25 -5.34 -10.83
CA GLY A 298 26.80 -6.56 -10.24
C GLY A 298 25.81 -7.73 -10.29
N GLU A 299 26.25 -8.90 -9.83
CA GLU A 299 25.45 -10.12 -9.83
C GLU A 299 24.51 -10.17 -8.63
N TRP A 300 23.21 -10.34 -8.89
CA TRP A 300 22.21 -10.54 -7.86
C TRP A 300 22.24 -11.97 -7.33
N ASN A 301 22.12 -12.11 -6.02
CA ASN A 301 22.01 -13.40 -5.34
C ASN A 301 21.02 -13.33 -4.16
N LEU A 302 20.48 -14.49 -3.78
CA LEU A 302 19.64 -14.68 -2.62
C LEU A 302 20.49 -15.29 -1.50
N VAL A 303 20.74 -14.52 -0.44
CA VAL A 303 21.49 -14.99 0.73
C VAL A 303 20.52 -15.45 1.80
N GLN A 304 20.68 -16.66 2.32
CA GLN A 304 19.83 -17.17 3.39
C GLN A 304 19.87 -16.23 4.61
N GLY A 305 18.71 -15.68 4.97
CA GLY A 305 18.47 -14.93 6.19
C GLY A 305 17.62 -15.73 7.19
N GLU A 306 17.41 -15.15 8.37
CA GLU A 306 16.39 -15.63 9.30
C GLU A 306 15.01 -15.30 8.72
N GLY A 307 14.20 -16.34 8.46
CA GLY A 307 12.83 -16.19 7.96
C GLY A 307 12.68 -15.93 6.45
N GLY A 308 13.76 -15.87 5.68
CA GLY A 308 13.68 -15.55 4.25
C GLY A 308 15.04 -15.53 3.54
N TYR A 309 15.07 -14.93 2.36
CA TYR A 309 16.28 -14.64 1.60
C TYR A 309 16.51 -13.13 1.51
N TRP A 310 17.71 -12.69 1.84
CA TRP A 310 18.15 -11.34 1.58
C TRP A 310 18.50 -11.19 0.11
N LEU A 311 17.97 -10.16 -0.53
CA LEU A 311 18.40 -9.74 -1.85
C LEU A 311 19.75 -9.02 -1.72
N ASN A 312 20.77 -9.54 -2.38
CA ASN A 312 22.15 -9.06 -2.28
C ASN A 312 22.76 -8.88 -3.68
N ASN A 313 23.63 -7.89 -3.83
CA ASN A 313 24.34 -7.62 -5.08
C ASN A 313 25.85 -7.63 -4.84
N SER A 314 26.62 -8.31 -5.71
CA SER A 314 28.07 -8.45 -5.55
C SER A 314 28.87 -7.14 -5.68
N ALA A 315 28.28 -6.09 -6.26
CA ALA A 315 28.89 -4.77 -6.33
C ALA A 315 28.82 -4.00 -4.99
N ILE A 316 27.96 -4.42 -4.06
CA ILE A 316 27.80 -3.80 -2.74
C ILE A 316 28.70 -4.55 -1.75
N PRO A 317 29.77 -3.92 -1.23
CA PRO A 317 30.72 -4.64 -0.38
C PRO A 317 30.12 -4.90 1.01
N GLU A 318 30.23 -6.13 1.50
CA GLU A 318 29.78 -6.45 2.85
C GLU A 318 30.54 -5.62 3.91
N PRO A 319 29.88 -5.20 5.02
CA PRO A 319 30.53 -4.45 6.10
C PRO A 319 31.83 -5.09 6.63
N ALA A 320 31.91 -6.42 6.61
CA ALA A 320 33.09 -7.18 7.02
C ALA A 320 34.30 -6.92 6.11
N ALA A 321 34.10 -6.69 4.82
CA ALA A 321 35.17 -6.38 3.87
C ALA A 321 35.79 -5.01 4.20
N TYR A 322 34.97 -4.02 4.52
CA TYR A 322 35.43 -2.71 5.00
C TYR A 322 36.17 -2.81 6.34
N ALA A 323 35.63 -3.58 7.28
CA ALA A 323 36.27 -3.80 8.58
C ALA A 323 37.65 -4.47 8.44
N ALA A 324 37.80 -5.45 7.54
CA ALA A 324 39.07 -6.10 7.27
C ALA A 324 40.09 -5.13 6.64
N LEU A 325 39.66 -4.30 5.68
CA LEU A 325 40.51 -3.29 5.06
C LEU A 325 40.98 -2.25 6.08
N LEU A 326 40.06 -1.73 6.90
CA LEU A 326 40.38 -0.77 7.97
C LEU A 326 41.29 -1.40 9.03
N GLY A 327 41.05 -2.67 9.39
CA GLY A 327 41.92 -3.43 10.28
C GLY A 327 43.35 -3.57 9.74
N PHE A 328 43.49 -3.89 8.45
CA PHE A 328 44.79 -3.97 7.79
C PHE A 328 45.51 -2.61 7.76
N LEU A 329 44.81 -1.53 7.39
CA LEU A 329 45.37 -0.17 7.37
C LEU A 329 45.83 0.27 8.76
N SER A 330 45.03 -0.03 9.78
CA SER A 330 45.37 0.24 11.19
C SER A 330 46.65 -0.49 11.60
N LEU A 331 46.79 -1.77 11.22
CA LEU A 331 47.98 -2.57 11.50
C LEU A 331 49.23 -2.03 10.77
N ALA A 332 49.09 -1.63 9.50
CA ALA A 332 50.18 -1.05 8.72
C ALA A 332 50.67 0.28 9.32
N LEU A 333 49.76 1.16 9.74
CA LEU A 333 50.09 2.42 10.41
C LEU A 333 50.75 2.21 11.77
N ALA A 334 50.27 1.25 12.56
CA ALA A 334 50.88 0.90 13.85
C ALA A 334 52.31 0.35 13.66
N ALA A 335 52.52 -0.50 12.66
CA ALA A 335 53.84 -1.03 12.32
C ALA A 335 54.80 0.07 11.83
N ALA A 336 54.32 1.01 11.01
CA ALA A 336 55.08 2.16 10.56
C ALA A 336 55.48 3.09 11.72
N ARG A 337 54.60 3.29 12.69
CA ARG A 337 54.86 4.12 13.88
C ARG A 337 55.85 3.47 14.85
N ARG A 338 55.89 2.13 14.91
CA ARG A 338 56.88 1.37 15.72
C ARG A 338 58.29 1.35 15.11
N ARG A 339 58.41 1.69 13.83
CA ARG A 339 59.68 1.80 13.10
C ARG A 339 60.25 3.22 13.07
N LYS A 340 59.53 4.21 13.62
CA LYS A 340 60.04 5.54 13.95
C LYS A 340 60.41 5.58 15.42
#